data_AF-Q750U9-F1
#
_entry.id   AF-Q750U9-F1
#
_cell.length_a   1.000
_cell.length_b   1.000
_cell.length_c   1.000
_cell.angle_alpha   90.00
_cell.angle_beta   90.00
_cell.angle_gamma   90.00
#
_symmetry.space_group_name_H-M   'P 1'
#
loop_
_entity.id
_entity.type
_entity.pdbx_description
1 polymer ?
#
loop_
_entity_poly.entity_id
_entity_poly.type
_entity_poly.pdbx_seq_one_letter_code
_entity_poly.pdbx_strand_id
1 'polypeptide(L)'
;MSDKALRAGEDGTEIRNALRSLQQELRVIHILYHRNKNQHRVATWWKQLNSLKRSVSQVVTVTSKPVRTEADLEALAGLLRRFAVRQAPAMYYEFNGVIALGQFVTLGVVLVAALARVWALYGQLREALGLLPVRAAQAERECDVAPTEEIGEEVAVAVAASPPGAAALPGGKRIKKKSKSKRSAIDDIFG
;
A
#
# COMPACT_ATOMS: atom_id res chain seq x y z
N MET A 1 -30.63 -34.40 -5.02
CA MET A 1 -30.47 -33.53 -6.22
C MET A 1 -30.57 -32.03 -5.90
N SER A 2 -30.80 -31.60 -4.66
CA SER A 2 -31.10 -30.19 -4.34
C SER A 2 -29.88 -29.32 -3.97
N ASP A 3 -28.81 -29.89 -3.42
CA ASP A 3 -27.66 -29.12 -2.90
C ASP A 3 -26.82 -28.42 -3.99
N LYS A 4 -26.61 -29.10 -5.14
CA LYS A 4 -25.74 -28.58 -6.21
C LYS A 4 -26.37 -27.41 -6.99
N ALA A 5 -27.70 -27.40 -7.11
CA ALA A 5 -28.44 -26.32 -7.75
C ALA A 5 -28.56 -25.09 -6.85
N LEU A 6 -28.71 -25.30 -5.53
CA LEU A 6 -28.69 -24.22 -4.54
C LEU A 6 -27.31 -23.53 -4.52
N ARG A 7 -26.24 -24.33 -4.44
CA ARG A 7 -24.85 -23.83 -4.50
C ARG A 7 -24.56 -23.07 -5.79
N ALA A 8 -24.95 -23.58 -6.95
CA ALA A 8 -24.74 -22.87 -8.22
C ALA A 8 -25.51 -21.53 -8.30
N GLY A 9 -26.68 -21.45 -7.65
CA GLY A 9 -27.44 -20.22 -7.50
C GLY A 9 -26.78 -19.20 -6.56
N GLU A 10 -26.27 -19.69 -5.43
CA GLU A 10 -25.51 -18.92 -4.44
C GLU A 10 -24.21 -18.38 -5.05
N ASP A 11 -23.41 -19.23 -5.67
CA ASP A 11 -22.16 -18.85 -6.37
C ASP A 11 -22.44 -17.74 -7.41
N GLY A 12 -23.53 -17.85 -8.16
CA GLY A 12 -23.94 -16.84 -9.13
C GLY A 12 -24.30 -15.48 -8.49
N THR A 13 -24.92 -15.49 -7.31
CA THR A 13 -25.23 -14.25 -6.57
C THR A 13 -23.97 -13.62 -5.97
N GLU A 14 -23.07 -14.43 -5.43
CA GLU A 14 -21.80 -13.99 -4.85
C GLU A 14 -20.92 -13.32 -5.90
N ILE A 15 -20.78 -13.94 -7.08
CA ILE A 15 -20.03 -13.36 -8.20
C ILE A 15 -20.59 -11.97 -8.55
N ARG A 16 -21.92 -11.83 -8.68
CA ARG A 16 -22.53 -10.53 -9.03
C ARG A 16 -22.26 -9.47 -7.95
N ASN A 17 -22.32 -9.85 -6.68
CA ASN A 17 -22.06 -8.94 -5.56
C ASN A 17 -20.59 -8.53 -5.49
N ALA A 18 -19.66 -9.47 -5.69
CA ALA A 18 -18.22 -9.21 -5.77
C ALA A 18 -17.91 -8.26 -6.94
N LEU A 19 -18.54 -8.45 -8.09
CA LEU A 19 -18.35 -7.59 -9.26
C LEU A 19 -18.88 -6.18 -9.06
N ARG A 20 -20.07 -6.04 -8.48
CA ARG A 20 -20.61 -4.72 -8.12
C ARG A 20 -19.69 -4.00 -7.15
N SER A 21 -19.17 -4.72 -6.15
CA SER A 21 -18.23 -4.19 -5.17
C SER A 21 -16.92 -3.77 -5.83
N LEU A 22 -16.39 -4.57 -6.76
CA LEU A 22 -15.18 -4.25 -7.49
C LEU A 22 -15.34 -3.03 -8.41
N GLN A 23 -16.51 -2.89 -9.06
CA GLN A 23 -16.84 -1.71 -9.84
C GLN A 23 -16.92 -0.45 -8.97
N GLN A 24 -17.50 -0.57 -7.77
CA GLN A 24 -17.52 0.53 -6.81
C GLN A 24 -16.10 0.92 -6.38
N GLU A 25 -15.23 -0.06 -6.16
CA GLU A 25 -13.84 0.20 -5.82
C GLU A 25 -13.05 0.84 -6.93
N LEU A 26 -13.30 0.44 -8.18
CA LEU A 26 -12.70 1.12 -9.32
C LEU A 26 -13.07 2.61 -9.35
N ARG A 27 -14.32 2.97 -9.01
CA ARG A 27 -14.76 4.37 -8.94
C ARG A 27 -14.02 5.14 -7.84
N VAL A 28 -13.89 4.56 -6.65
CA VAL A 28 -13.15 5.18 -5.54
C VAL A 28 -11.69 5.39 -5.92
N ILE A 29 -11.02 4.35 -6.45
CA ILE A 29 -9.63 4.42 -6.92
C ILE A 29 -9.48 5.48 -8.03
N HIS A 30 -10.44 5.57 -8.94
CA HIS A 30 -10.44 6.57 -9.99
C HIS A 30 -10.52 7.99 -9.44
N ILE A 31 -11.43 8.26 -8.50
CA ILE A 31 -11.56 9.57 -7.85
C ILE A 31 -10.27 9.94 -7.11
N LEU A 32 -9.71 9.00 -6.32
CA LEU A 32 -8.42 9.17 -5.64
C LEU A 32 -7.31 9.51 -6.65
N TYR A 33 -7.27 8.81 -7.77
CA TYR A 33 -6.31 9.03 -8.86
C TYR A 33 -6.50 10.39 -9.56
N HIS A 34 -7.72 10.90 -9.68
CA HIS A 34 -7.91 12.21 -10.32
C HIS A 34 -7.55 13.36 -9.36
N ARG A 35 -7.98 13.26 -8.09
CA ARG A 35 -7.75 14.31 -7.09
C ARG A 35 -6.26 14.56 -6.82
N ASN A 36 -5.46 13.50 -6.79
CA ASN A 36 -4.06 13.56 -6.35
C ASN A 36 -3.05 13.68 -7.51
N LYS A 37 -3.51 13.70 -8.78
CA LYS A 37 -2.65 13.67 -9.97
C LYS A 37 -1.71 14.86 -10.05
N ASN A 38 -2.21 16.06 -9.79
CA ASN A 38 -1.44 17.28 -9.99
C ASN A 38 -0.33 17.45 -8.94
N GLN A 39 -0.50 16.87 -7.76
CA GLN A 39 0.45 16.98 -6.64
C GLN A 39 1.50 15.88 -6.66
N HIS A 40 1.15 14.67 -7.15
CA HIS A 40 1.97 13.48 -6.90
C HIS A 40 2.37 12.70 -8.15
N ARG A 41 2.21 13.26 -9.36
CA ARG A 41 2.50 12.56 -10.63
C ARG A 41 3.88 11.90 -10.72
N VAL A 42 4.89 12.43 -10.01
CA VAL A 42 6.28 11.93 -10.02
C VAL A 42 6.56 10.90 -8.92
N ALA A 43 5.68 10.77 -7.92
CA ALA A 43 5.91 9.89 -6.79
C ALA A 43 5.88 8.40 -7.18
N THR A 44 6.65 7.58 -6.49
CA THR A 44 6.73 6.13 -6.75
C THR A 44 5.41 5.44 -6.40
N TRP A 45 4.84 5.74 -5.23
CA TRP A 45 3.52 5.26 -4.82
C TRP A 45 2.41 5.69 -5.79
N TRP A 46 2.55 6.83 -6.49
CA TRP A 46 1.60 7.26 -7.52
C TRP A 46 1.57 6.31 -8.71
N LYS A 47 2.75 5.86 -9.16
CA LYS A 47 2.89 4.87 -10.22
C LYS A 47 2.21 3.57 -9.80
N GLN A 48 2.34 3.17 -8.53
CA GLN A 48 1.67 1.99 -7.98
C GLN A 48 0.15 2.15 -7.93
N LEU A 49 -0.38 3.30 -7.52
CA LEU A 49 -1.82 3.58 -7.59
C LEU A 49 -2.35 3.48 -9.03
N ASN A 50 -1.60 4.01 -10.00
CA ASN A 50 -1.98 3.89 -11.41
C ASN A 50 -1.94 2.43 -11.90
N SER A 51 -1.00 1.63 -11.41
CA SER A 51 -0.93 0.19 -11.69
C SER A 51 -2.12 -0.55 -11.09
N LEU A 52 -2.52 -0.23 -9.85
CA LEU A 52 -3.70 -0.78 -9.19
C LEU A 52 -4.96 -0.46 -10.00
N LYS A 53 -5.16 0.82 -10.34
CA LYS A 53 -6.29 1.26 -11.18
C LYS A 53 -6.36 0.48 -12.50
N ARG A 54 -5.22 0.31 -13.19
CA ARG A 54 -5.16 -0.43 -14.46
C ARG A 54 -5.50 -1.91 -14.29
N SER A 55 -4.95 -2.56 -13.26
CA SER A 55 -5.27 -3.95 -12.93
C SER A 55 -6.77 -4.14 -12.70
N VAL A 56 -7.37 -3.33 -11.83
CA VAL A 56 -8.81 -3.38 -11.53
C VAL A 56 -9.64 -3.11 -12.78
N SER A 57 -9.25 -2.12 -13.60
CA SER A 57 -9.94 -1.84 -14.86
C SER A 57 -9.93 -3.06 -15.79
N GLN A 58 -8.78 -3.71 -15.97
CA GLN A 58 -8.65 -4.88 -16.84
C GLN A 58 -9.53 -6.03 -16.36
N VAL A 59 -9.53 -6.31 -15.05
CA VAL A 59 -10.38 -7.35 -14.46
C VAL A 59 -11.86 -7.03 -14.66
N VAL A 60 -12.28 -5.79 -14.41
CA VAL A 60 -13.67 -5.37 -14.63
C VAL A 60 -14.06 -5.49 -16.10
N THR A 61 -13.19 -5.10 -17.04
CA THR A 61 -13.46 -5.22 -18.49
C THR A 61 -13.65 -6.66 -18.92
N VAL A 62 -12.77 -7.58 -18.49
CA VAL A 62 -12.91 -9.01 -18.82
C VAL A 62 -14.19 -9.59 -18.21
N THR A 63 -14.50 -9.19 -16.97
CA THR A 63 -15.61 -9.80 -16.23
C THR A 63 -16.98 -9.21 -16.59
N SER A 64 -17.00 -8.02 -17.20
CA SER A 64 -18.24 -7.36 -17.66
C SER A 64 -18.70 -7.84 -19.04
N LYS A 65 -17.93 -8.70 -19.73
CA LYS A 65 -18.34 -9.30 -21.01
C LYS A 65 -19.57 -10.22 -20.79
N PRO A 66 -20.62 -10.13 -21.64
CA PRO A 66 -21.84 -10.92 -21.49
C PRO A 66 -21.63 -12.40 -21.79
N VAL A 67 -20.73 -12.72 -22.72
CA VAL A 67 -20.28 -14.07 -23.04
C VAL A 67 -18.77 -14.09 -22.83
N ARG A 68 -18.30 -15.04 -22.01
CA ARG A 68 -16.88 -15.22 -21.71
C ARG A 68 -16.38 -16.47 -22.41
N THR A 69 -15.31 -16.35 -23.16
CA THR A 69 -14.62 -17.49 -23.77
C THR A 69 -13.68 -18.14 -22.75
N GLU A 70 -13.30 -19.40 -22.94
CA GLU A 70 -12.28 -20.06 -22.11
C GLU A 70 -10.96 -19.24 -22.05
N ALA A 71 -10.55 -18.66 -23.17
CA ALA A 71 -9.39 -17.76 -23.24
C ALA A 71 -9.53 -16.51 -22.33
N ASP A 72 -10.75 -15.99 -22.12
CA ASP A 72 -10.98 -14.87 -21.21
C ASP A 72 -10.82 -15.30 -19.75
N LEU A 73 -11.23 -16.53 -19.40
CA LEU A 73 -11.06 -17.09 -18.06
C LEU A 73 -9.58 -17.35 -17.76
N GLU A 74 -8.83 -17.88 -18.72
CA GLU A 74 -7.38 -18.06 -18.59
C GLU A 74 -6.65 -16.71 -18.46
N ALA A 75 -7.02 -15.73 -19.29
CA ALA A 75 -6.47 -14.38 -19.20
C ALA A 75 -6.76 -13.74 -17.83
N LEU A 76 -7.98 -13.91 -17.32
CA LEU A 76 -8.39 -13.44 -15.99
C LEU A 76 -7.58 -14.12 -14.89
N ALA A 77 -7.46 -15.44 -14.92
CA ALA A 77 -6.63 -16.20 -13.98
C ALA A 77 -5.17 -15.71 -13.98
N GLY A 78 -4.61 -15.48 -15.17
CA GLY A 78 -3.26 -14.93 -15.35
C GLY A 78 -3.12 -13.50 -14.83
N LEU A 79 -4.14 -12.64 -14.99
CA LEU A 79 -4.15 -11.28 -14.43
C LEU A 79 -4.18 -11.31 -12.89
N LEU A 80 -5.08 -12.12 -12.32
CA LEU A 80 -5.24 -12.24 -10.86
C LEU A 80 -3.98 -12.82 -10.20
N ARG A 81 -3.38 -13.85 -10.82
CA ARG A 81 -2.11 -14.43 -10.34
C ARG A 81 -0.95 -13.42 -10.40
N ARG A 82 -0.82 -12.69 -11.52
CA ARG A 82 0.22 -11.65 -11.66
C ARG A 82 0.04 -10.52 -10.64
N PHE A 83 -1.20 -10.13 -10.39
CA PHE A 83 -1.52 -9.14 -9.36
C PHE A 83 -1.05 -9.64 -7.99
N ALA A 84 -1.48 -10.84 -7.59
CA ALA A 84 -1.20 -11.39 -6.26
C ALA A 84 0.29 -11.58 -5.98
N VAL A 85 1.05 -12.13 -6.95
CA VAL A 85 2.45 -12.49 -6.73
C VAL A 85 3.41 -11.31 -6.90
N ARG A 86 3.11 -10.37 -7.81
CA ARG A 86 4.06 -9.31 -8.18
C ARG A 86 3.60 -7.92 -7.81
N GLN A 87 2.34 -7.58 -8.10
CA GLN A 87 1.87 -6.20 -7.99
C GLN A 87 1.50 -5.84 -6.55
N ALA A 88 0.75 -6.70 -5.86
CA ALA A 88 0.25 -6.43 -4.53
C ALA A 88 1.37 -6.22 -3.49
N PRO A 89 2.44 -7.04 -3.42
CA PRO A 89 3.54 -6.79 -2.47
C PRO A 89 4.23 -5.45 -2.74
N ALA A 90 4.53 -5.13 -4.00
CA ALA A 90 5.16 -3.87 -4.37
C ALA A 90 4.29 -2.66 -4.03
N MET A 91 2.98 -2.73 -4.27
CA MET A 91 2.02 -1.70 -3.88
C MET A 91 1.97 -1.54 -2.36
N TYR A 92 1.93 -2.64 -1.62
CA TYR A 92 1.88 -2.62 -0.17
C TYR A 92 3.10 -1.92 0.43
N TYR A 93 4.32 -2.25 0.00
CA TYR A 93 5.54 -1.57 0.47
C TYR A 93 5.54 -0.08 0.15
N GLU A 94 5.18 0.31 -1.07
CA GLU A 94 5.17 1.71 -1.48
C GLU A 94 4.10 2.53 -0.73
N PHE A 95 2.92 1.94 -0.48
CA PHE A 95 1.86 2.61 0.29
C PHE A 95 2.20 2.72 1.77
N ASN A 96 2.79 1.69 2.38
CA ASN A 96 3.31 1.78 3.74
C ASN A 96 4.48 2.76 3.84
N GLY A 97 5.29 2.92 2.79
CA GLY A 97 6.30 3.98 2.71
C GLY A 97 5.72 5.39 2.83
N VAL A 98 4.53 5.64 2.28
CA VAL A 98 3.81 6.93 2.44
C VAL A 98 3.42 7.16 3.90
N ILE A 99 2.98 6.11 4.59
CA ILE A 99 2.61 6.16 6.02
C ILE A 99 3.86 6.43 6.86
N ALA A 100 4.94 5.66 6.63
CA ALA A 100 6.19 5.77 7.36
C ALA A 100 6.86 7.15 7.21
N LEU A 101 6.74 7.79 6.04
CA LEU A 101 7.27 9.14 5.81
C LEU A 101 6.51 10.23 6.60
N GLY A 102 5.27 9.97 7.01
CA GLY A 102 4.49 10.87 7.87
C GLY A 102 3.85 12.09 7.20
N GLN A 103 4.27 12.46 5.97
CA GLN A 103 3.77 13.67 5.30
C GLN A 103 2.31 13.53 4.79
N PHE A 104 1.88 12.31 4.46
CA PHE A 104 0.55 12.03 3.90
C PHE A 104 -0.06 10.77 4.51
N VAL A 105 -0.03 10.63 5.84
CA VAL A 105 -0.48 9.42 6.56
C VAL A 105 -1.92 9.05 6.23
N THR A 106 -2.83 10.02 6.24
CA THR A 106 -4.25 9.78 5.96
C THR A 106 -4.47 9.21 4.57
N LEU A 107 -3.77 9.74 3.55
CA LEU A 107 -3.80 9.20 2.20
C LEU A 107 -3.17 7.81 2.15
N GLY A 108 -2.03 7.60 2.81
CA GLY A 108 -1.35 6.31 2.89
C GLY A 108 -2.26 5.20 3.42
N VAL A 109 -2.96 5.45 4.54
CA VAL A 109 -3.93 4.49 5.11
C VAL A 109 -5.07 4.18 4.13
N VAL A 110 -5.61 5.20 3.45
CA VAL A 110 -6.65 5.00 2.43
C VAL A 110 -6.15 4.15 1.26
N LEU A 111 -4.90 4.32 0.83
CA LEU A 111 -4.30 3.51 -0.24
C LEU A 111 -4.12 2.05 0.18
N VAL A 112 -3.64 1.80 1.40
CA VAL A 112 -3.53 0.44 1.96
C VAL A 112 -4.91 -0.20 2.09
N ALA A 113 -5.92 0.54 2.56
CA ALA A 113 -7.29 0.06 2.65
C ALA A 113 -7.88 -0.29 1.27
N ALA A 114 -7.67 0.55 0.26
CA ALA A 114 -8.10 0.27 -1.11
C ALA A 114 -7.40 -0.97 -1.68
N LEU A 115 -6.09 -1.15 -1.42
CA LEU A 115 -5.37 -2.34 -1.83
C LEU A 115 -5.90 -3.61 -1.15
N ALA A 116 -6.13 -3.55 0.17
CA ALA A 116 -6.66 -4.67 0.94
C ALA A 116 -8.07 -5.07 0.46
N ARG A 117 -8.93 -4.10 0.17
CA ARG A 117 -10.28 -4.37 -0.33
C ARG A 117 -10.26 -4.96 -1.74
N VAL A 118 -9.39 -4.49 -2.64
CA VAL A 118 -9.18 -5.12 -3.95
C VAL A 118 -8.64 -6.54 -3.82
N TRP A 119 -7.68 -6.77 -2.91
CA TRP A 119 -7.15 -8.11 -2.64
C TRP A 119 -8.24 -9.09 -2.21
N ALA A 120 -9.09 -8.70 -1.25
CA ALA A 120 -10.21 -9.52 -0.79
C ALA A 120 -11.21 -9.83 -1.92
N LEU A 121 -11.58 -8.82 -2.71
CA LEU A 121 -12.49 -9.00 -3.85
C LEU A 121 -11.90 -9.92 -4.94
N TYR A 122 -10.59 -9.84 -5.18
CA TYR A 122 -9.90 -10.75 -6.08
C TYR A 122 -9.85 -12.18 -5.51
N GLY A 123 -9.73 -12.34 -4.19
CA GLY A 123 -9.86 -13.64 -3.51
C GLY A 123 -11.23 -14.26 -3.77
N GLN A 124 -12.30 -13.54 -3.45
CA GLN A 124 -13.69 -13.96 -3.69
C GLN A 124 -13.94 -14.30 -5.16
N LEU A 125 -13.43 -13.48 -6.08
CA LEU A 125 -13.58 -13.73 -7.52
C LEU A 125 -12.84 -15.00 -7.96
N ARG A 126 -11.69 -15.32 -7.36
CA ARG A 126 -10.97 -16.57 -7.65
C ARG A 126 -11.68 -17.78 -7.07
N GLU A 127 -12.24 -17.67 -5.87
CA GLU A 127 -13.06 -18.72 -5.22
C GLU A 127 -14.24 -19.08 -6.09
N ALA A 128 -15.04 -18.08 -6.45
CA ALA A 128 -16.27 -18.29 -7.17
C ALA A 128 -16.05 -18.74 -8.64
N LEU A 129 -14.87 -18.48 -9.21
CA LEU A 129 -14.47 -19.00 -10.53
C LEU A 129 -13.75 -20.36 -10.45
N GLY A 130 -13.55 -20.92 -9.25
CA GLY A 130 -12.82 -22.18 -9.06
C GLY A 130 -11.32 -22.09 -9.42
N LEU A 131 -10.75 -20.87 -9.42
CA LEU A 131 -9.37 -20.59 -9.85
C LEU A 131 -8.35 -20.63 -8.69
N LEU A 132 -8.75 -21.11 -7.52
CA LEU A 132 -7.85 -21.19 -6.37
C LEU A 132 -6.94 -22.41 -6.45
N PRO A 133 -5.61 -22.24 -6.28
CA PRO A 133 -4.78 -23.33 -5.82
C PRO A 133 -5.14 -23.59 -4.36
N VAL A 134 -5.40 -24.86 -4.02
CA VAL A 134 -5.77 -25.45 -2.71
C VAL A 134 -4.91 -25.00 -1.50
N ARG A 135 -3.87 -24.19 -1.71
CA ARG A 135 -2.85 -23.81 -0.72
C ARG A 135 -3.18 -22.63 0.20
N ALA A 136 -4.15 -21.78 -0.13
CA ALA A 136 -4.45 -20.61 0.72
C ALA A 136 -4.99 -20.99 2.12
N ALA A 137 -5.69 -22.13 2.22
CA ALA A 137 -6.21 -22.65 3.48
C ALA A 137 -5.12 -23.05 4.50
N GLN A 138 -3.85 -23.17 4.08
CA GLN A 138 -2.74 -23.53 4.98
C GLN A 138 -1.95 -22.31 5.48
N ALA A 139 -2.04 -21.16 4.81
CA ALA A 139 -1.30 -19.95 5.19
C ALA A 139 -2.00 -19.15 6.31
N GLU A 140 -3.30 -19.32 6.49
CA GLU A 140 -4.03 -18.64 7.58
C GLU A 140 -3.68 -19.16 8.97
N ARG A 141 -2.93 -20.28 9.07
CA ARG A 141 -2.42 -20.81 10.36
C ARG A 141 -1.09 -20.20 10.80
N GLU A 142 -0.44 -19.37 9.99
CA GLU A 142 0.97 -18.98 10.21
C GLU A 142 1.18 -17.46 10.31
N CYS A 143 0.13 -16.69 10.64
CA CYS A 143 0.21 -15.24 10.89
C CYS A 143 -0.02 -14.83 12.36
N ASP A 144 -0.19 -15.77 13.29
CA ASP A 144 -0.16 -15.48 14.75
C ASP A 144 1.29 -15.35 15.25
N VAL A 145 2.06 -14.44 14.65
CA VAL A 145 3.21 -13.85 15.34
C VAL A 145 2.73 -12.53 15.87
N ALA A 146 2.32 -12.55 17.15
CA ALA A 146 2.04 -11.35 17.91
C ALA A 146 3.19 -10.35 17.72
N PRO A 147 2.93 -9.11 17.27
CA PRO A 147 3.89 -8.05 17.43
C PRO A 147 3.94 -7.76 18.93
N THR A 148 4.95 -8.27 19.63
CA THR A 148 5.40 -7.58 20.85
C THR A 148 5.97 -6.24 20.39
N GLU A 149 5.09 -5.27 20.20
CA GLU A 149 5.45 -3.87 20.20
C GLU A 149 5.92 -3.57 21.63
N GLU A 150 7.24 -3.50 21.81
CA GLU A 150 7.88 -2.95 22.98
C GLU A 150 7.56 -1.45 23.00
N ILE A 151 6.42 -1.12 23.61
CA ILE A 151 6.00 0.23 23.94
C ILE A 151 7.08 0.83 24.85
N GLY A 152 7.62 1.97 24.41
CA GLY A 152 8.81 2.61 24.98
C GLY A 152 8.77 2.78 26.49
N GLU A 153 9.92 2.52 27.11
CA GLU A 153 10.19 2.75 28.51
C GLU A 153 9.99 4.23 28.86
N GLU A 154 9.10 4.51 29.82
CA GLU A 154 8.92 5.85 30.38
C GLU A 154 10.19 6.23 31.16
N VAL A 155 11.04 7.08 30.57
CA VAL A 155 12.09 7.76 31.32
C VAL A 155 11.40 8.72 32.30
N ALA A 156 11.33 8.34 33.57
CA ALA A 156 11.02 9.27 34.64
C ALA A 156 12.08 10.38 34.62
N VAL A 157 11.72 11.55 34.09
CA VAL A 157 12.53 12.76 34.22
C VAL A 157 12.55 13.10 35.70
N ALA A 158 13.58 12.62 36.41
CA ALA A 158 13.93 13.14 37.71
C ALA A 158 14.19 14.64 37.54
N VAL A 159 13.28 15.44 38.09
CA VAL A 159 13.45 16.88 38.23
C VAL A 159 14.66 17.11 39.12
N ALA A 160 15.83 17.21 38.50
CA ALA A 160 17.05 17.62 39.16
C ALA A 160 16.96 19.13 39.43
N ALA A 161 16.44 19.47 40.59
CA ALA A 161 16.61 20.78 41.19
C ALA A 161 18.12 21.10 41.28
N SER A 162 18.48 22.31 40.88
CA SER A 162 19.80 22.94 41.10
C SER A 162 19.56 24.34 41.66
N PRO A 163 20.55 25.00 42.32
CA PRO A 163 21.73 24.53 43.09
C PRO A 163 21.82 25.34 44.44
N PRO A 164 22.91 25.38 45.27
CA PRO A 164 24.21 26.01 44.93
C PRO A 164 25.47 25.39 45.59
N GLY A 165 26.66 25.65 45.02
CA GLY A 165 27.94 25.41 45.71
C GLY A 165 29.14 25.40 44.77
N ALA A 166 30.08 26.32 44.99
CA ALA A 166 31.10 26.79 44.04
C ALA A 166 32.43 26.00 44.02
N ALA A 167 33.27 26.38 43.04
CA ALA A 167 34.72 26.11 42.85
C ALA A 167 35.08 24.81 42.10
N ALA A 168 35.97 24.74 41.11
CA ALA A 168 36.87 25.70 40.46
C ALA A 168 37.35 25.12 39.09
N LEU A 169 37.65 26.01 38.14
CA LEU A 169 38.49 25.76 36.93
C LEU A 169 39.98 25.86 37.33
N PRO A 170 40.96 25.24 36.61
CA PRO A 170 41.47 25.75 35.31
C PRO A 170 41.92 24.62 34.34
N GLY A 171 42.18 24.79 33.04
CA GLY A 171 42.19 25.95 32.15
C GLY A 171 42.86 25.60 30.80
N GLY A 172 42.53 26.39 29.77
CA GLY A 172 43.34 26.66 28.56
C GLY A 172 43.34 25.59 27.45
N LYS A 173 43.33 25.91 26.14
CA LYS A 173 43.39 27.18 25.37
C LYS A 173 42.97 26.86 23.91
N ARG A 174 42.11 27.72 23.33
CA ARG A 174 42.23 28.49 22.05
C ARG A 174 42.87 27.84 20.79
N ILE A 175 42.56 28.13 19.51
CA ILE A 175 41.54 28.83 18.69
C ILE A 175 42.15 28.87 17.24
N LYS A 176 41.30 29.01 16.19
CA LYS A 176 41.56 29.51 14.78
C LYS A 176 42.17 28.51 13.76
N LYS A 177 41.71 28.43 12.50
CA LYS A 177 41.56 29.53 11.50
C LYS A 177 40.59 29.17 10.34
N LYS A 178 39.85 30.17 9.85
CA LYS A 178 39.11 30.22 8.58
C LYS A 178 40.05 30.00 7.37
N SER A 179 39.58 29.27 6.36
CA SER A 179 39.98 29.47 4.96
C SER A 179 38.73 29.80 4.11
N LYS A 180 38.95 30.64 3.09
CA LYS A 180 37.94 31.33 2.28
C LYS A 180 38.09 30.86 0.84
N SER A 181 36.96 30.71 0.14
CA SER A 181 36.76 30.72 -1.32
C SER A 181 37.15 29.47 -2.13
N LYS A 182 36.18 28.91 -2.88
CA LYS A 182 35.92 29.31 -4.29
C LYS A 182 34.42 29.16 -4.59
N ARG A 183 33.84 30.23 -5.17
CA ARG A 183 32.53 30.18 -5.86
C ARG A 183 32.64 29.18 -7.01
N SER A 184 31.67 28.29 -7.11
CA SER A 184 31.48 27.40 -8.26
C SER A 184 30.96 28.19 -9.45
N ALA A 185 31.49 27.91 -10.65
CA ALA A 185 31.22 28.57 -11.93
C ALA A 185 29.79 28.39 -12.49
N ILE A 186 28.82 28.03 -11.64
CA ILE A 186 27.43 27.77 -12.03
C ILE A 186 26.57 29.03 -11.82
N ASP A 187 26.99 29.95 -10.95
CA ASP A 187 26.23 31.19 -10.62
C ASP A 187 26.37 32.31 -11.67
N ASP A 188 27.22 32.18 -12.71
CA ASP A 188 27.37 33.18 -13.79
C ASP A 188 26.55 32.83 -15.06
N ILE A 189 25.74 31.77 -15.06
CA ILE A 189 24.95 31.34 -16.24
C ILE A 189 23.49 31.86 -16.22
N PHE A 190 22.98 32.37 -15.09
CA PHE A 190 21.58 32.81 -14.97
C PHE A 190 21.39 34.19 -14.30
N GLY A 191 22.35 35.10 -14.47
CA GLY A 191 22.27 36.51 -14.05
C GLY A 191 22.24 37.46 -15.24
#